data_AF-A0A5J4Q7J1-F1
#
_entry.id   AF-A0A5J4Q7J1-F1
#
_cell.length_a   1.000
_cell.length_b   1.000
_cell.length_c   1.000
_cell.angle_alpha   90.00
_cell.angle_beta   90.00
_cell.angle_gamma   90.00
#
_symmetry.space_group_name_H-M   'P 1'
#
loop_
_entity.id
_entity.type
_entity.pdbx_description
1 polymer ?
#
loop_
_entity_poly.entity_id
_entity_poly.type
_entity_poly.pdbx_seq_one_letter_code
_entity_poly.pdbx_strand_id
1 'polypeptide(L)' 'NYSFNKLNEPKPVLTKIKAGTLQETKVKGYMCKFKIKLPEELMRVMYEGGIGEKGSLGFGMARAKLF' A
#
# COMPACT_ATOMS: atom_id res chain seq x y z
N ASN A 1 -9.90 4.51 20.04
CA ASN A 1 -10.70 5.07 18.93
C ASN A 1 -9.87 5.03 17.65
N TYR A 2 -10.26 4.18 16.70
CA TYR A 2 -9.56 3.96 15.43
C TYR A 2 -10.28 4.72 14.31
N SER A 3 -9.54 5.29 13.36
CA SER A 3 -10.17 5.93 12.19
C SER A 3 -9.35 5.79 10.93
N PHE A 4 -10.02 5.73 9.79
CA PHE A 4 -9.41 5.69 8.47
C PHE A 4 -10.20 6.58 7.51
N ASN A 5 -9.53 7.52 6.85
CA ASN A 5 -10.14 8.45 5.91
C ASN A 5 -9.30 8.52 4.64
N LYS A 6 -9.93 8.28 3.48
CA LYS A 6 -9.31 8.52 2.17
C LYS A 6 -9.17 10.04 1.94
N LEU A 7 -8.01 10.47 1.46
CA LEU A 7 -7.72 11.88 1.16
C LEU A 7 -7.79 12.18 -0.34
N ASN A 8 -7.82 11.14 -1.18
CA ASN A 8 -8.02 11.25 -2.62
C ASN A 8 -8.75 10.01 -3.14
N GLU A 9 -9.19 10.09 -4.40
CA GLU A 9 -9.62 8.90 -5.13
C GLU A 9 -8.40 8.00 -5.41
N PRO A 10 -8.45 6.71 -5.04
CA PRO A 10 -7.37 5.77 -5.31
C PRO A 10 -7.13 5.63 -6.82
N LYS A 11 -5.90 5.90 -7.26
CA LYS A 11 -5.51 5.74 -8.66
C LYS A 11 -5.15 4.27 -8.92
N PRO A 12 -5.85 3.55 -9.82
CA PRO A 12 -5.50 2.18 -10.16
C PRO A 12 -4.15 2.14 -10.89
N VAL A 13 -3.31 1.19 -10.54
CA VAL A 13 -2.02 0.92 -11.19
C VAL A 13 -1.96 -0.55 -11.54
N LEU A 14 -1.64 -0.87 -12.79
CA LEU A 14 -1.47 -2.25 -13.24
C LEU A 14 0.01 -2.57 -13.35
N THR A 15 0.48 -3.50 -12.53
CA THR A 15 1.88 -3.94 -12.50
C THR A 15 1.99 -5.33 -13.11
N LYS A 16 2.96 -5.51 -14.01
CA LYS A 16 3.30 -6.83 -14.58
C LYS A 16 4.41 -7.48 -13.74
N ILE A 17 4.14 -8.66 -13.22
CA ILE A 17 5.10 -9.50 -12.51
C ILE A 17 5.66 -10.51 -13.51
N LYS A 18 6.98 -10.68 -13.55
CA LYS A 18 7.71 -11.50 -14.55
C LYS A 18 7.39 -11.09 -16.00
N ALA A 19 7.45 -9.78 -16.26
CA ALA A 19 7.08 -9.20 -17.55
C ALA A 19 7.86 -9.85 -18.72
N GLY A 20 7.16 -10.16 -19.81
CA GLY A 20 7.76 -10.75 -21.02
C GLY A 20 8.04 -12.26 -20.94
N THR A 21 7.57 -12.95 -19.91
CA THR A 21 7.72 -14.42 -19.77
C THR A 21 6.38 -15.13 -19.90
N LEU A 22 6.39 -16.45 -20.15
CA LEU A 22 5.18 -17.29 -20.12
C LEU A 22 4.48 -17.30 -18.75
N GLN A 23 5.19 -16.90 -17.69
CA GLN A 23 4.67 -16.80 -16.33
C GLN A 23 4.26 -15.37 -15.96
N GLU A 24 4.16 -14.46 -16.95
CA GLU A 24 3.74 -13.07 -16.69
C GLU A 24 2.36 -13.06 -16.02
N THR A 25 2.27 -12.38 -14.88
CA THR A 25 1.00 -12.15 -14.19
C THR A 25 0.77 -10.66 -14.03
N LYS A 26 -0.49 -10.21 -14.11
CA LYS A 26 -0.84 -8.79 -13.92
C LYS A 26 -1.54 -8.62 -12.58
N VAL A 27 -1.03 -7.71 -11.76
CA VAL A 27 -1.59 -7.37 -10.45
C VAL A 27 -2.05 -5.91 -10.48
N LYS A 28 -3.31 -5.68 -10.13
CA LYS A 28 -3.88 -4.34 -9.99
C LYS A 28 -3.71 -3.87 -8.54
N GLY A 29 -2.92 -2.81 -8.36
CA GLY A 29 -2.80 -2.08 -7.09
C GLY A 29 -3.48 -0.71 -7.16
N TYR A 30 -3.44 0.01 -6.04
CA TYR A 30 -3.97 1.37 -5.94
C TYR A 30 -2.96 2.30 -5.28
N MET A 31 -2.73 3.46 -5.90
CA MET A 31 -1.99 4.56 -5.29
C MET A 31 -3.00 5.50 -4.62
N CYS A 32 -2.91 5.65 -3.30
CA CYS A 32 -3.81 6.49 -2.54
C CYS A 32 -3.08 7.24 -1.42
N LYS A 33 -3.75 8.29 -0.94
CA LYS A 33 -3.40 9.05 0.25
C LYS A 33 -4.52 8.84 1.26
N PHE A 34 -4.16 8.58 2.49
CA PHE A 34 -5.13 8.37 3.57
C PHE A 34 -4.62 8.99 4.86
N LYS A 35 -5.55 9.30 5.76
CA LYS A 35 -5.28 9.65 7.15
C LYS A 35 -5.81 8.53 8.02
N ILE A 36 -4.96 7.99 8.87
CA ILE A 36 -5.31 6.88 9.76
C ILE A 36 -4.97 7.23 11.20
N LYS A 37 -5.77 6.73 12.14
CA LYS A 37 -5.52 6.78 13.58
C LYS A 37 -5.55 5.36 14.11
N LEU A 38 -4.40 4.87 14.55
CA LEU A 38 -4.21 3.58 15.21
C LEU A 38 -3.33 3.78 16.46
N PRO A 39 -3.30 2.83 17.40
CA PRO A 39 -2.25 2.70 18.40
C PRO A 39 -0.87 2.71 17.74
N GLU A 40 0.12 3.24 18.45
CA GLU A 40 1.48 3.44 17.96
C GLU A 40 2.11 2.14 17.43
N GLU A 41 1.98 1.04 18.18
CA GLU A 41 2.47 -0.29 17.78
C GLU A 41 1.92 -0.73 16.42
N LEU A 42 0.62 -0.51 16.16
CA LEU A 42 0.02 -0.85 14.88
C LEU A 42 0.45 0.09 13.75
N MET A 43 0.65 1.38 14.06
CA MET A 43 1.22 2.32 13.08
C MET A 43 2.65 1.94 12.71
N ARG A 44 3.43 1.45 13.67
CA ARG A 44 4.80 0.97 13.44
C ARG A 44 4.83 -0.27 12.58
N VAL A 45 4.01 -1.29 12.90
CA VAL A 45 3.86 -2.49 12.06
C VAL A 45 3.44 -2.13 10.64
N MET A 46 2.48 -1.21 10.51
CA MET A 46 1.99 -0.72 9.22
C MET A 46 3.08 0.00 8.42
N TYR A 47 3.90 0.83 9.09
CA TYR A 47 4.95 1.61 8.46
C TYR A 47 6.15 0.75 8.05
N GLU A 48 6.58 -0.17 8.92
CA GLU A 48 7.73 -1.04 8.68
C GLU A 48 7.39 -2.22 7.75
N GLY A 49 6.22 -2.83 7.92
CA GLY A 49 5.78 -4.00 7.15
C GLY A 49 5.01 -3.69 5.87
N GLY A 50 4.53 -2.45 5.71
CA GLY A 50 3.59 -2.09 4.65
C GLY A 50 2.18 -2.61 4.91
N ILE A 51 1.27 -2.29 3.99
CA ILE A 51 -0.17 -2.54 4.10
C ILE A 51 -0.63 -3.48 2.99
N GLY A 52 -1.35 -4.53 3.37
CA GLY A 52 -1.93 -5.47 2.44
C GLY A 52 -0.97 -6.60 2.07
N GLU A 53 -0.95 -6.97 0.79
CA GLU A 53 -0.26 -8.16 0.30
C GLU A 53 0.90 -7.83 -0.64
N LYS A 54 1.71 -8.84 -0.95
CA LYS A 54 2.81 -8.77 -1.92
C LYS A 54 3.86 -7.69 -1.58
N GLY A 55 4.09 -7.45 -0.29
CA GLY A 55 5.14 -6.54 0.19
C GLY A 55 6.53 -6.87 -0.37
N SER A 56 6.87 -8.17 -0.47
CA SER A 56 8.13 -8.64 -1.09
C SER A 56 8.25 -8.33 -2.59
N LEU A 57 7.15 -7.98 -3.26
CA LEU A 57 7.13 -7.52 -4.65
C LEU A 57 7.02 -5.99 -4.75
N GLY A 58 7.15 -5.26 -3.64
CA GLY A 58 7.16 -3.80 -3.60
C GLY A 58 5.78 -3.14 -3.43
N PHE A 59 4.75 -3.89 -3.01
CA PHE A 59 3.42 -3.34 -2.76
C PHE A 59 3.22 -2.93 -1.29
N GLY A 60 2.25 -2.05 -1.05
CA GLY A 60 1.77 -1.78 0.30
C GLY A 60 2.58 -0.79 1.14
N MET A 61 3.80 -0.43 0.72
CA MET A 61 4.60 0.53 1.49
C MET A 61 3.96 1.92 1.49
N ALA A 62 3.77 2.48 2.68
CA ALA A 62 3.23 3.81 2.89
C ALA A 62 4.33 4.77 3.38
N ARG A 63 4.31 6.00 2.89
CA ARG A 63 5.19 7.07 3.39
C ARG A 63 4.43 7.90 4.42
N ALA A 64 5.02 8.12 5.58
CA ALA A 64 4.53 9.10 6.55
C ALA A 64 4.88 10.52 6.06
N LYS A 65 3.91 11.43 6.12
CA LYS A 65 4.17 12.86 5.92
C LYS A 65 4.09 13.53 7.29
N LEU A 66 5.24 13.96 7.80
CA LEU A 66 5.31 14.83 8.97
C LEU A 66 4.73 16.19 8.58
N PHE A 67 3.82 16.72 9.41
CA PHE A 67 3.24 18.05 9.27
C PHE A 67 4.00 19.02 10.17
#